data_AF-A0A1Q5XR64-F1
#
_entry.id   AF-A0A1Q5XR64-F1
#
_cell.length_a   1.000
_cell.length_b   1.000
_cell.length_c   1.000
_cell.angle_alpha   90.00
_cell.angle_beta   90.00
_cell.angle_gamma   90.00
#
_symmetry.space_group_name_H-M   'P 1'
#
loop_
_entity.id
_entity.type
_entity.pdbx_description
1 polymer ?
#
loop_
_entity_poly.entity_id
_entity_poly.type
_entity_poly.pdbx_seq_one_letter_code
_entity_poly.pdbx_strand_id
1 'polypeptide(L)'
;MISLSRKIVGVRVAGNGPINDFFYEVDIMNIEMWRPKSNYNVPIFYTTKGNFTVLTTLESCVDAFPAFYSLDGSNLVNVKNINRIDTGNFGGVAYFRDSNIHTGVNIKNVSTWDRIVDVSDAANIDDRLIFVNKISSTGKTERGELIFAKDAFYFDTWEPKRNYKVPRIYTGHGEYSVGLTLQSCKDAFPHLYPAHNGSLVNIDLIEAIDKDLYGYTIRYKNSDYSSVIARDKAKYLKEFLGLQ
;
A
#
# COMPACT_ATOMS: atom_id res chain seq x y z
N MET A 1 -20.42 -2.53 -15.44
CA MET A 1 -19.82 -3.59 -14.59
C MET A 1 -19.52 -2.96 -13.24
N ILE A 2 -20.20 -3.38 -12.18
CA ILE A 2 -19.86 -2.94 -10.82
C ILE A 2 -18.59 -3.71 -10.44
N SER A 3 -17.43 -3.11 -10.71
CA SER A 3 -16.17 -3.63 -10.19
C SER A 3 -16.28 -3.61 -8.67
N LEU A 4 -16.13 -4.77 -8.01
CA LEU A 4 -15.97 -4.82 -6.57
C LEU A 4 -14.84 -3.86 -6.20
N SER A 5 -15.17 -2.81 -5.45
CA SER A 5 -14.23 -1.76 -5.14
C SER A 5 -13.09 -2.33 -4.30
N ARG A 6 -11.87 -2.35 -4.88
CA ARG A 6 -10.66 -2.84 -4.23
C ARG A 6 -10.39 -2.01 -2.98
N LYS A 7 -10.35 -2.65 -1.81
CA LYS A 7 -10.04 -2.02 -0.52
C LYS A 7 -8.54 -2.09 -0.29
N ILE A 8 -7.87 -0.95 -0.25
CA ILE A 8 -6.40 -0.84 -0.27
C ILE A 8 -5.93 -0.28 1.07
N VAL A 9 -4.94 -0.92 1.68
CA VAL A 9 -4.29 -0.46 2.90
C VAL A 9 -3.52 0.83 2.63
N GLY A 10 -3.66 1.81 3.52
CA GLY A 10 -2.96 3.09 3.41
C GLY A 10 -2.87 3.83 4.74
N VAL A 11 -1.84 4.66 4.87
CA VAL A 11 -1.65 5.56 6.01
C VAL A 11 -2.34 6.88 5.70
N ARG A 12 -3.26 7.31 6.54
CA ARG A 12 -3.97 8.57 6.35
C ARG A 12 -3.03 9.75 6.63
N VAL A 13 -2.95 10.69 5.68
CA VAL A 13 -2.14 11.91 5.77
C VAL A 13 -3.00 13.13 6.12
N ALA A 14 -4.25 13.20 5.65
CA ALA A 14 -5.18 14.28 5.94
C ALA A 14 -6.65 13.86 5.74
N GLY A 15 -7.58 14.53 6.45
CA GLY A 15 -9.04 14.44 6.26
C GLY A 15 -9.84 14.35 7.56
N ASN A 16 -11.17 14.42 7.45
CA ASN A 16 -12.12 14.33 8.58
C ASN A 16 -12.69 12.92 8.73
N GLY A 17 -12.93 12.44 9.95
CA GLY A 17 -13.52 11.11 10.24
C GLY A 17 -12.55 10.11 10.90
N PRO A 18 -12.99 8.86 11.16
CA PRO A 18 -12.17 7.84 11.83
C PRO A 18 -10.86 7.60 11.08
N ILE A 19 -9.78 7.40 11.83
CA ILE A 19 -8.49 6.99 11.26
C ILE A 19 -8.67 5.53 10.82
N ASN A 20 -9.04 5.35 9.56
CA ASN A 20 -9.07 4.05 8.91
C ASN A 20 -7.74 3.86 8.17
N ASP A 21 -7.11 2.70 8.31
CA ASP A 21 -5.86 2.37 7.59
C ASP A 21 -6.13 1.82 6.19
N PHE A 22 -7.18 2.33 5.52
CA PHE A 22 -7.54 1.91 4.17
C PHE A 22 -8.36 2.96 3.42
N PHE A 23 -8.37 2.82 2.10
CA PHE A 23 -9.24 3.54 1.18
C PHE A 23 -9.75 2.59 0.08
N TYR A 24 -10.79 3.03 -0.63
CA TYR A 24 -11.30 2.30 -1.77
C TYR A 24 -10.72 2.84 -3.06
N GLU A 25 -10.39 1.95 -3.99
CA GLU A 25 -9.82 2.36 -5.27
C GLU A 25 -10.75 3.27 -6.08
N VAL A 26 -12.05 2.98 -6.07
CA VAL A 26 -13.04 3.80 -6.80
C VAL A 26 -13.14 5.22 -6.26
N ASP A 27 -12.65 5.46 -5.04
CA ASP A 27 -12.62 6.78 -4.43
C ASP A 27 -11.37 7.58 -4.82
N ILE A 28 -10.37 6.96 -5.48
CA ILE A 28 -9.15 7.66 -5.92
C ILE A 28 -9.53 8.69 -7.00
N MET A 29 -9.32 9.97 -6.69
CA MET A 29 -9.45 11.09 -7.62
C MET A 29 -8.14 11.34 -8.36
N ASN A 30 -7.03 11.38 -7.60
CA ASN A 30 -5.70 11.68 -8.12
C ASN A 30 -4.63 10.92 -7.31
N ILE A 31 -3.56 10.50 -7.98
CA ILE A 31 -2.33 10.01 -7.37
C ILE A 31 -1.22 10.96 -7.77
N GLU A 32 -0.49 11.51 -6.80
CA GLU A 32 0.69 12.34 -7.06
C GLU A 32 1.92 11.80 -6.34
N MET A 33 3.11 12.17 -6.82
CA MET A 33 4.34 11.91 -6.08
C MET A 33 4.59 13.01 -5.05
N TRP A 34 4.48 12.65 -3.77
CA TRP A 34 4.74 13.52 -2.64
C TRP A 34 6.14 13.25 -2.05
N ARG A 35 6.81 14.32 -1.57
CA ARG A 35 8.13 14.25 -0.94
C ARG A 35 8.07 14.67 0.53
N PRO A 36 7.62 13.78 1.45
CA PRO A 36 7.48 14.11 2.87
C PRO A 36 8.81 14.41 3.58
N LYS A 37 9.91 13.81 3.09
CA LYS A 37 11.27 14.00 3.63
C LYS A 37 12.27 14.07 2.49
N SER A 38 13.44 14.66 2.73
CA SER A 38 14.50 14.64 1.73
C SER A 38 14.85 13.19 1.35
N ASN A 39 14.91 12.89 0.04
CA ASN A 39 15.17 11.57 -0.54
C ASN A 39 14.05 10.52 -0.44
N TYR A 40 12.89 10.86 0.12
CA TYR A 40 11.71 9.99 0.14
C TYR A 40 10.62 10.57 -0.76
N ASN A 41 10.43 9.94 -1.92
CA ASN A 41 9.25 10.16 -2.74
C ASN A 41 8.29 8.99 -2.51
N VAL A 42 7.03 9.31 -2.25
CA VAL A 42 5.96 8.35 -1.98
C VAL A 42 4.72 8.78 -2.75
N PRO A 43 3.88 7.85 -3.21
CA PRO A 43 2.60 8.23 -3.77
C PRO A 43 1.69 8.78 -2.66
N ILE A 44 0.99 9.86 -2.95
CA ILE A 44 -0.16 10.33 -2.19
C ILE A 44 -1.42 10.08 -3.03
N PHE A 45 -2.39 9.40 -2.43
CA PHE A 45 -3.68 9.08 -3.01
C PHE A 45 -4.69 10.08 -2.48
N TYR A 46 -5.12 11.00 -3.33
CA TYR A 46 -6.23 11.90 -3.04
C TYR A 46 -7.52 11.16 -3.34
N THR A 47 -8.32 10.93 -2.29
CA THR A 47 -9.59 10.20 -2.42
C THR A 47 -10.77 11.05 -1.97
N THR A 48 -11.98 10.66 -2.34
CA THR A 48 -13.21 11.33 -1.86
C THR A 48 -13.41 11.25 -0.33
N LYS A 49 -12.61 10.42 0.37
CA LYS A 49 -12.68 10.19 1.83
C LYS A 49 -11.46 10.71 2.61
N GLY A 50 -10.51 11.34 1.92
CA GLY A 50 -9.28 11.87 2.50
C GLY A 50 -8.04 11.46 1.71
N ASN A 51 -6.88 11.81 2.25
CA ASN A 51 -5.62 11.63 1.57
C ASN A 51 -4.83 10.52 2.27
N PHE A 52 -4.32 9.59 1.47
CA PHE A 52 -3.61 8.42 1.97
C PHE A 52 -2.24 8.32 1.32
N THR A 53 -1.31 7.67 1.99
CA THR A 53 -0.03 7.24 1.43
C THR A 53 0.21 5.77 1.78
N VAL A 54 1.32 5.22 1.32
CA VAL A 54 1.69 3.82 1.56
C VAL A 54 2.34 3.61 2.93
N LEU A 55 2.38 2.36 3.37
CA LEU A 55 3.01 1.92 4.62
C LEU A 55 4.54 2.02 4.50
N THR A 56 5.14 3.15 4.86
CA THR A 56 6.59 3.37 4.66
C THR A 56 7.46 2.92 5.83
N THR A 57 6.87 2.46 6.93
CA THR A 57 7.58 1.98 8.12
C THR A 57 6.95 0.69 8.66
N LEU A 58 7.74 -0.12 9.37
CA LEU A 58 7.23 -1.30 10.04
C LEU A 58 6.20 -0.94 11.13
N GLU A 59 6.37 0.22 11.78
CA GLU A 59 5.40 0.77 12.74
C GLU A 59 4.03 1.01 12.09
N SER A 60 3.98 1.64 10.91
CA SER A 60 2.72 1.78 10.18
C SER A 60 2.11 0.43 9.79
N CYS A 61 2.93 -0.60 9.55
CA CYS A 61 2.42 -1.94 9.34
C CYS A 61 1.85 -2.55 10.63
N VAL A 62 2.43 -2.30 11.81
CA VAL A 62 1.87 -2.76 13.09
C VAL A 62 0.48 -2.17 13.30
N ASP A 63 0.34 -0.86 13.07
CA ASP A 63 -0.94 -0.16 13.20
C ASP A 63 -1.96 -0.70 12.20
N ALA A 64 -1.55 -0.85 10.93
CA ALA A 64 -2.44 -1.31 9.88
C ALA A 64 -2.84 -2.77 10.04
N PHE A 65 -2.02 -3.64 10.63
CA PHE A 65 -2.24 -5.09 10.69
C PHE A 65 -2.22 -5.63 12.12
N PRO A 66 -3.27 -5.35 12.93
CA PRO A 66 -3.30 -5.72 14.34
C PRO A 66 -3.32 -7.24 14.59
N ALA A 67 -3.66 -8.04 13.57
CA ALA A 67 -3.62 -9.50 13.63
C ALA A 67 -2.21 -10.08 13.47
N PHE A 68 -1.24 -9.27 13.03
CA PHE A 68 0.14 -9.69 12.88
C PHE A 68 0.89 -9.45 14.18
N TYR A 69 1.87 -10.30 14.48
CA TYR A 69 2.57 -10.30 15.76
C TYR A 69 4.08 -10.19 15.57
N SER A 70 4.77 -9.42 16.41
CA SER A 70 6.23 -9.37 16.38
C SER A 70 6.84 -10.57 17.10
N LEU A 71 7.46 -11.48 16.35
CA LEU A 71 8.00 -12.73 16.90
C LEU A 71 9.46 -12.62 17.33
N ASP A 72 10.26 -11.74 16.73
CA ASP A 72 11.68 -11.56 17.06
C ASP A 72 12.14 -10.08 16.98
N GLY A 73 11.21 -9.14 17.18
CA GLY A 73 11.47 -7.68 17.25
C GLY A 73 11.83 -7.01 15.93
N SER A 74 12.32 -7.77 14.94
CA SER A 74 12.68 -7.30 13.60
C SER A 74 11.65 -7.66 12.53
N ASN A 75 10.69 -8.52 12.87
CA ASN A 75 9.63 -9.01 11.99
C ASN A 75 8.24 -8.69 12.54
N LEU A 76 7.27 -8.58 11.64
CA LEU A 76 5.84 -8.54 11.92
C LEU A 76 5.18 -9.70 11.16
N VAL A 77 4.69 -10.70 11.89
CA VAL A 77 4.39 -12.03 11.34
C VAL A 77 2.89 -12.29 11.32
N ASN A 78 2.38 -12.78 10.20
CA ASN A 78 1.03 -13.30 10.09
C ASN A 78 0.96 -14.69 10.71
N VAL A 79 0.58 -14.76 11.99
CA VAL A 79 0.55 -16.01 12.76
C VAL A 79 -0.45 -17.03 12.17
N LYS A 80 -1.54 -16.58 11.53
CA LYS A 80 -2.51 -17.47 10.85
C LYS A 80 -1.89 -18.30 9.72
N ASN A 81 -0.76 -17.85 9.15
CA ASN A 81 -0.06 -18.56 8.08
C ASN A 81 1.00 -19.53 8.60
N ILE A 82 1.19 -19.64 9.91
CA ILE A 82 2.15 -20.56 10.52
C ILE A 82 1.54 -21.96 10.59
N ASN A 83 2.32 -22.96 10.15
CA ASN A 83 1.92 -24.36 10.18
C ASN A 83 2.49 -25.08 11.40
N ARG A 84 3.75 -24.81 11.74
CA ARG A 84 4.43 -25.39 12.91
C ARG A 84 5.48 -24.45 13.47
N ILE A 85 5.83 -24.68 14.73
CA ILE A 85 6.96 -24.05 15.39
C ILE A 85 7.90 -25.14 15.94
N ASP A 86 9.19 -25.02 15.66
CA ASP A 86 10.23 -25.84 16.27
C ASP A 86 10.88 -25.01 17.39
N THR A 87 10.79 -25.47 18.63
CA THR A 87 11.28 -24.74 19.81
C THR A 87 12.58 -25.33 20.35
N GLY A 88 13.46 -24.47 20.86
CA GLY A 88 14.69 -24.84 21.54
C GLY A 88 15.02 -23.90 22.70
N ASN A 89 16.18 -24.10 23.33
CA ASN A 89 16.56 -23.42 24.56
C ASN A 89 16.75 -21.89 24.43
N PHE A 90 16.90 -21.37 23.21
CA PHE A 90 17.18 -19.95 22.94
C PHE A 90 16.11 -19.25 22.12
N GLY A 91 14.99 -19.92 21.83
CA GLY A 91 13.94 -19.43 20.94
C GLY A 91 13.40 -20.55 20.07
N GLY A 92 12.78 -20.20 18.95
CA GLY A 92 12.23 -21.16 18.01
C GLY A 92 12.24 -20.66 16.58
N VAL A 93 11.78 -21.54 15.68
CA VAL A 93 11.62 -21.27 14.26
C VAL A 93 10.18 -21.55 13.89
N ALA A 94 9.47 -20.55 13.38
CA ALA A 94 8.14 -20.70 12.83
C ALA A 94 8.21 -20.97 11.33
N TYR A 95 7.50 -22.01 10.87
CA TYR A 95 7.43 -22.40 9.46
C TYR A 95 6.06 -22.05 8.88
N PHE A 96 6.05 -21.39 7.73
CA PHE A 96 4.80 -21.00 7.07
C PHE A 96 4.20 -22.17 6.28
N ARG A 97 2.87 -22.22 6.21
CA ARG A 97 2.13 -23.24 5.47
C ARG A 97 2.49 -23.16 3.97
N ASP A 98 2.63 -24.33 3.34
CA ASP A 98 2.88 -24.49 1.91
C ASP A 98 4.10 -23.73 1.38
N SER A 99 5.12 -23.52 2.22
CA SER A 99 6.31 -22.73 1.89
C SER A 99 7.57 -23.24 2.60
N ASN A 100 8.73 -22.97 2.01
CA ASN A 100 10.04 -23.16 2.66
C ASN A 100 10.47 -21.93 3.48
N ILE A 101 9.67 -20.86 3.44
CA ILE A 101 9.90 -19.64 4.21
C ILE A 101 9.66 -19.97 5.69
N HIS A 102 10.51 -19.41 6.54
CA HIS A 102 10.45 -19.53 7.98
C HIS A 102 10.96 -18.24 8.61
N THR A 103 10.69 -18.06 9.90
CA THR A 103 11.15 -16.88 10.64
C THR A 103 11.49 -17.23 12.08
N GLY A 104 12.36 -16.43 12.70
CA GLY A 104 12.76 -16.60 14.09
C GLY A 104 11.65 -16.22 15.05
N VAL A 105 11.64 -16.90 16.20
CA VAL A 105 10.76 -16.62 17.34
C VAL A 105 11.63 -16.50 18.59
N ASN A 106 11.57 -15.36 19.28
CA ASN A 106 12.32 -15.18 20.52
C ASN A 106 11.74 -16.04 21.66
N ILE A 107 12.57 -16.31 22.68
CA ILE A 107 12.19 -17.20 23.79
C ILE A 107 10.94 -16.73 24.56
N LYS A 108 10.71 -15.42 24.67
CA LYS A 108 9.53 -14.85 25.33
C LYS A 108 8.25 -15.18 24.56
N ASN A 109 8.31 -15.10 23.23
CA ASN A 109 7.19 -15.44 22.36
C ASN A 109 6.97 -16.95 22.32
N VAL A 110 8.02 -17.76 22.36
CA VAL A 110 7.89 -19.22 22.55
C VAL A 110 7.13 -19.54 23.85
N SER A 111 7.50 -18.89 24.96
CA SER A 111 6.83 -19.13 26.26
C SER A 111 5.36 -18.68 26.32
N THR A 112 4.90 -17.89 25.34
CA THR A 112 3.52 -17.38 25.27
C THR A 112 2.83 -17.77 23.97
N TRP A 113 3.31 -18.83 23.31
CA TRP A 113 2.89 -19.21 21.96
C TRP A 113 1.39 -19.47 21.86
N ASP A 114 0.83 -20.28 22.76
CA ASP A 114 -0.60 -20.63 22.72
C ASP A 114 -1.49 -19.38 22.78
N ARG A 115 -1.14 -18.41 23.62
CA ARG A 115 -1.85 -17.12 23.70
C ARG A 115 -1.73 -16.31 22.40
N ILE A 116 -0.58 -16.35 21.75
CA ILE A 116 -0.38 -15.67 20.45
C ILE A 116 -1.27 -16.30 19.38
N VAL A 117 -1.36 -17.64 19.37
CA VAL A 117 -2.23 -18.38 18.45
C VAL A 117 -3.69 -18.05 18.72
N ASP A 118 -4.16 -18.08 19.98
CA ASP A 118 -5.54 -17.76 20.34
C ASP A 118 -5.96 -16.35 19.89
N VAL A 119 -5.08 -15.36 20.12
CA VAL A 119 -5.33 -13.97 19.67
C VAL A 119 -5.37 -13.89 18.15
N SER A 120 -4.49 -14.62 17.46
CA SER A 120 -4.46 -14.64 15.99
C SER A 120 -5.67 -15.33 15.40
N ASP A 121 -6.14 -16.45 15.97
CA ASP A 121 -7.31 -17.19 15.53
C ASP A 121 -8.59 -16.38 15.70
N ALA A 122 -8.70 -15.63 16.80
CA ALA A 122 -9.82 -14.71 17.04
C ALA A 122 -9.86 -13.51 16.08
N ALA A 123 -8.73 -13.13 15.48
CA ALA A 123 -8.70 -12.03 14.53
C ALA A 123 -9.36 -12.40 13.19
N ASN A 124 -10.04 -11.44 12.56
CA ASN A 124 -10.59 -11.65 11.22
C ASN A 124 -9.46 -11.78 10.18
N ILE A 125 -9.73 -12.54 9.10
CA ILE A 125 -8.85 -12.59 7.94
C ILE A 125 -8.82 -11.20 7.28
N ASP A 126 -7.62 -10.68 7.01
CA ASP A 126 -7.45 -9.38 6.37
C ASP A 126 -7.52 -9.51 4.84
N ASP A 127 -8.65 -9.09 4.29
CA ASP A 127 -8.96 -9.12 2.85
C ASP A 127 -8.53 -7.85 2.11
N ARG A 128 -7.91 -6.89 2.80
CA ARG A 128 -7.41 -5.67 2.17
C ARG A 128 -6.21 -5.97 1.28
N LEU A 129 -6.02 -5.12 0.29
CA LEU A 129 -4.92 -5.18 -0.65
C LEU A 129 -3.78 -4.24 -0.23
N ILE A 130 -2.55 -4.67 -0.42
CA ILE A 130 -1.34 -3.87 -0.19
C ILE A 130 -0.79 -3.47 -1.55
N PHE A 131 -0.50 -2.18 -1.73
CA PHE A 131 0.19 -1.68 -2.91
C PHE A 131 1.70 -1.91 -2.81
N VAL A 132 2.22 -2.72 -3.73
CA VAL A 132 3.57 -3.25 -3.68
C VAL A 132 4.28 -3.19 -5.03
N ASN A 133 5.59 -3.39 -4.98
CA ASN A 133 6.45 -3.72 -6.10
C ASN A 133 7.12 -5.07 -5.84
N LYS A 134 7.06 -5.98 -6.80
CA LYS A 134 7.80 -7.24 -6.70
C LYS A 134 9.31 -6.98 -6.65
N ILE A 135 10.03 -7.71 -5.82
CA ILE A 135 11.49 -7.69 -5.77
C ILE A 135 12.01 -8.85 -6.63
N SER A 136 12.79 -8.52 -7.66
CA SER A 136 13.46 -9.49 -8.52
C SER A 136 14.56 -10.26 -7.77
N SER A 137 15.03 -11.37 -8.34
CA SER A 137 16.19 -12.11 -7.82
C SER A 137 17.47 -11.27 -7.72
N THR A 138 17.55 -10.15 -8.46
CA THR A 138 18.68 -9.21 -8.41
C THR A 138 18.52 -8.12 -7.34
N GLY A 139 17.45 -8.16 -6.53
CA GLY A 139 17.14 -7.17 -5.51
C GLY A 139 16.56 -5.86 -6.04
N LYS A 140 16.23 -5.78 -7.34
CA LYS A 140 15.57 -4.62 -7.95
C LYS A 140 14.06 -4.73 -7.87
N THR A 141 13.38 -3.61 -7.63
CA THR A 141 11.92 -3.50 -7.70
C THR A 141 11.45 -3.54 -9.15
N GLU A 142 10.43 -4.34 -9.43
CA GLU A 142 9.81 -4.53 -10.75
C GLU A 142 8.46 -3.79 -10.84
N ARG A 143 7.47 -4.42 -11.48
CA ARG A 143 6.13 -3.91 -11.72
C ARG A 143 5.38 -3.62 -10.40
N GLY A 144 4.57 -2.56 -10.40
CA GLY A 144 3.61 -2.30 -9.33
C GLY A 144 2.38 -3.22 -9.40
N GLU A 145 1.94 -3.74 -8.27
CA GLU A 145 0.76 -4.60 -8.16
C GLU A 145 0.06 -4.46 -6.80
N LEU A 146 -1.10 -5.10 -6.69
CA LEU A 146 -1.87 -5.20 -5.44
C LEU A 146 -1.90 -6.68 -5.01
N ILE A 147 -1.46 -6.97 -3.79
CA ILE A 147 -1.50 -8.31 -3.19
C ILE A 147 -2.43 -8.31 -1.98
N PHE A 148 -3.06 -9.44 -1.65
CA PHE A 148 -3.88 -9.51 -0.43
C PHE A 148 -3.00 -9.56 0.83
N ALA A 149 -3.41 -8.85 1.88
CA ALA A 149 -2.72 -8.86 3.16
C ALA A 149 -2.66 -10.26 3.80
N LYS A 150 -3.74 -11.04 3.69
CA LYS A 150 -3.78 -12.44 4.14
C LYS A 150 -2.72 -13.35 3.50
N ASP A 151 -2.22 -13.02 2.31
CA ASP A 151 -1.23 -13.84 1.60
C ASP A 151 0.21 -13.55 2.08
N ALA A 152 0.38 -12.52 2.91
CA ALA A 152 1.66 -12.23 3.54
C ALA A 152 1.99 -13.18 4.68
N PHE A 153 3.21 -13.69 4.69
CA PHE A 153 3.80 -14.47 5.78
C PHE A 153 4.33 -13.56 6.88
N TYR A 154 5.19 -12.61 6.52
CA TYR A 154 5.69 -11.62 7.45
C TYR A 154 6.23 -10.39 6.72
N PHE A 155 6.41 -9.32 7.48
CA PHE A 155 7.11 -8.12 7.05
C PHE A 155 8.39 -7.94 7.85
N ASP A 156 9.41 -7.40 7.21
CA ASP A 156 10.64 -6.92 7.86
C ASP A 156 11.02 -5.53 7.34
N THR A 157 12.15 -5.01 7.82
CA THR A 157 12.72 -3.77 7.28
C THR A 157 13.78 -4.10 6.24
N TRP A 158 13.60 -3.58 5.03
CA TRP A 158 14.56 -3.68 3.94
C TRP A 158 15.20 -2.32 3.63
N GLU A 159 16.49 -2.34 3.30
CA GLU A 159 17.27 -1.15 2.96
C GLU A 159 17.80 -1.26 1.51
N PRO A 160 16.97 -0.97 0.48
CA PRO A 160 17.37 -1.08 -0.93
C PRO A 160 18.52 -0.15 -1.32
N LYS A 161 18.69 0.96 -0.59
CA LYS A 161 19.81 1.88 -0.72
C LYS A 161 20.13 2.46 0.64
N ARG A 162 21.37 2.89 0.83
CA ARG A 162 21.86 3.44 2.11
C ARG A 162 20.92 4.50 2.67
N ASN A 163 20.55 4.35 3.94
CA ASN A 163 19.64 5.20 4.71
C ASN A 163 18.20 5.29 4.16
N TYR A 164 17.79 4.33 3.34
CA TYR A 164 16.43 4.25 2.81
C TYR A 164 15.79 2.95 3.24
N LYS A 165 15.04 3.00 4.34
CA LYS A 165 14.41 1.84 4.96
C LYS A 165 12.93 1.81 4.62
N VAL A 166 12.45 0.66 4.16
CA VAL A 166 11.05 0.43 3.79
C VAL A 166 10.63 -0.97 4.22
N PRO A 167 9.33 -1.21 4.48
CA PRO A 167 8.84 -2.56 4.69
C PRO A 167 9.09 -3.42 3.46
N ARG A 168 9.55 -4.64 3.70
CA ARG A 168 9.53 -5.72 2.73
C ARG A 168 8.60 -6.82 3.22
N ILE A 169 7.91 -7.42 2.27
CA ILE A 169 6.78 -8.33 2.48
C ILE A 169 7.15 -9.67 1.85
N TYR A 170 7.01 -10.73 2.62
CA TYR A 170 7.24 -12.10 2.19
C TYR A 170 5.91 -12.81 1.96
N THR A 171 5.77 -13.51 0.84
CA THR A 171 4.59 -14.29 0.49
C THR A 171 4.99 -15.63 -0.13
N GLY A 172 4.02 -16.50 -0.41
CA GLY A 172 4.26 -17.71 -1.23
C GLY A 172 4.63 -17.42 -2.69
N HIS A 173 4.40 -16.20 -3.18
CA HIS A 173 4.64 -15.80 -4.58
C HIS A 173 5.92 -14.99 -4.79
N GLY A 174 6.63 -14.66 -3.71
CA GLY A 174 7.90 -13.94 -3.74
C GLY A 174 8.02 -12.86 -2.66
N GLU A 175 9.06 -12.06 -2.82
CA GLU A 175 9.36 -10.89 -1.98
C GLU A 175 8.88 -9.61 -2.65
N TYR A 176 8.37 -8.70 -1.84
CA TYR A 176 7.76 -7.46 -2.30
C TYR A 176 8.25 -6.29 -1.45
N SER A 177 8.45 -5.14 -2.07
CA SER A 177 8.60 -3.87 -1.39
C SER A 177 7.31 -3.08 -1.51
N VAL A 178 7.12 -2.09 -0.66
CA VAL A 178 6.00 -1.15 -0.77
C VAL A 178 6.08 -0.38 -2.09
N GLY A 179 4.91 -0.10 -2.69
CA GLY A 179 4.78 0.60 -3.97
C GLY A 179 5.10 2.09 -3.88
N LEU A 180 6.26 2.51 -4.40
CA LEU A 180 6.80 3.86 -4.12
C LEU A 180 6.95 4.78 -5.33
N THR A 181 6.71 4.29 -6.54
CA THR A 181 6.95 5.06 -7.77
C THR A 181 5.67 5.32 -8.54
N LEU A 182 5.66 6.41 -9.32
CA LEU A 182 4.56 6.68 -10.24
C LEU A 182 4.40 5.56 -11.28
N GLN A 183 5.51 4.94 -11.71
CA GLN A 183 5.43 3.81 -12.64
C GLN A 183 4.72 2.62 -12.01
N SER A 184 5.03 2.31 -10.74
CA SER A 184 4.31 1.31 -9.98
C SER A 184 2.81 1.62 -9.90
N CYS A 185 2.45 2.91 -9.73
CA CYS A 185 1.06 3.33 -9.70
C CYS A 185 0.37 3.12 -11.06
N LYS A 186 1.05 3.43 -12.18
CA LYS A 186 0.54 3.15 -13.53
C LYS A 186 0.30 1.66 -13.74
N ASP A 187 1.19 0.81 -13.23
CA ASP A 187 1.11 -0.63 -13.41
C ASP A 187 -0.05 -1.28 -12.63
N ALA A 188 -0.32 -0.79 -11.41
CA ALA A 188 -1.36 -1.28 -10.51
C ALA A 188 -2.74 -0.65 -10.75
N PHE A 189 -2.76 0.58 -11.27
CA PHE A 189 -3.96 1.36 -11.56
C PHE A 189 -3.99 1.80 -13.04
N PRO A 190 -4.02 0.84 -13.99
CA PRO A 190 -3.90 1.15 -15.42
C PRO A 190 -5.11 1.91 -16.00
N HIS A 191 -6.21 2.00 -15.26
CA HIS A 191 -7.39 2.77 -15.63
C HIS A 191 -7.25 4.27 -15.34
N LEU A 192 -6.26 4.67 -14.53
CA LEU A 192 -6.02 6.09 -14.24
C LEU A 192 -5.24 6.75 -15.38
N TYR A 193 -5.63 7.98 -15.69
CA TYR A 193 -5.12 8.73 -16.82
C TYR A 193 -3.92 9.62 -16.41
N PRO A 194 -2.80 9.62 -17.16
CA PRO A 194 -1.67 10.49 -16.86
C PRO A 194 -1.95 11.96 -17.21
N ALA A 195 -2.32 12.77 -16.20
CA ALA A 195 -2.69 14.17 -16.38
C ALA A 195 -1.49 15.12 -16.59
N HIS A 196 -0.37 14.88 -15.89
CA HIS A 196 0.89 15.61 -16.07
C HIS A 196 2.08 14.81 -15.51
N ASN A 197 3.28 15.36 -15.60
CA ASN A 197 4.49 14.74 -15.04
C ASN A 197 4.36 14.58 -13.52
N GLY A 198 4.08 13.36 -13.06
CA GLY A 198 3.95 13.09 -11.62
C GLY A 198 2.55 12.74 -11.14
N SER A 199 1.53 12.75 -12.01
CA SER A 199 0.13 12.58 -11.60
C SER A 199 -0.66 11.60 -12.48
N LEU A 200 -1.54 10.84 -11.83
CA LEU A 200 -2.56 9.98 -12.45
C LEU A 200 -3.94 10.37 -11.92
N VAL A 201 -4.90 10.59 -12.79
CA VAL A 201 -6.25 11.06 -12.41
C VAL A 201 -7.32 10.07 -12.83
N ASN A 202 -8.37 9.98 -12.04
CA ASN A 202 -9.55 9.20 -12.38
C ASN A 202 -10.51 10.05 -13.21
N ILE A 203 -10.61 9.74 -14.50
CA ILE A 203 -11.45 10.50 -15.44
C ILE A 203 -12.93 10.44 -15.07
N ASP A 204 -13.38 9.35 -14.45
CA ASP A 204 -14.79 9.14 -14.10
C ASP A 204 -15.24 10.07 -12.97
N LEU A 205 -14.28 10.59 -12.19
CA LEU A 205 -14.53 11.51 -11.08
C LEU A 205 -14.31 12.99 -11.47
N ILE A 206 -13.93 13.28 -12.72
CA ILE A 206 -13.81 14.66 -13.19
C ILE A 206 -15.21 15.29 -13.30
N GLU A 207 -15.39 16.45 -12.66
CA GLU A 207 -16.58 17.28 -12.80
C GLU A 207 -16.39 18.35 -13.88
N ALA A 208 -15.24 19.04 -13.87
CA ALA A 208 -14.93 20.10 -14.81
C ALA A 208 -13.41 20.25 -15.01
N ILE A 209 -13.03 20.88 -16.12
CA ILE A 209 -11.66 21.30 -16.40
C ILE A 209 -11.67 22.79 -16.73
N ASP A 210 -11.21 23.58 -15.77
CA ASP A 210 -11.19 25.04 -15.85
C ASP A 210 -9.84 25.51 -16.38
N LYS A 211 -9.86 26.57 -17.18
CA LYS A 211 -8.66 27.24 -17.66
C LYS A 211 -8.42 28.49 -16.82
N ASP A 212 -7.26 28.57 -16.19
CA ASP A 212 -6.84 29.74 -15.42
C ASP A 212 -5.62 30.43 -16.08
N LEU A 213 -5.06 31.45 -15.42
CA LEU A 213 -3.90 32.19 -15.90
C LEU A 213 -2.62 31.33 -15.95
N TYR A 214 -2.54 30.27 -15.13
CA TYR A 214 -1.35 29.46 -14.91
C TYR A 214 -1.42 28.08 -15.59
N GLY A 215 -2.58 27.68 -16.10
CA GLY A 215 -2.76 26.42 -16.78
C GLY A 215 -4.21 25.96 -16.83
N TYR A 216 -4.37 24.66 -16.60
CA TYR A 216 -5.67 23.99 -16.53
C TYR A 216 -5.75 23.24 -15.21
N THR A 217 -6.91 23.31 -14.60
CA THR A 217 -7.20 22.73 -13.28
C THR A 217 -8.40 21.80 -13.40
N ILE A 218 -8.25 20.57 -12.89
CA ILE A 218 -9.32 19.58 -12.78
C ILE A 218 -10.07 19.84 -11.47
N ARG A 219 -11.40 19.95 -11.54
CA ARG A 219 -12.30 19.85 -10.39
C ARG A 219 -12.94 18.48 -10.36
N TYR A 220 -13.03 17.88 -9.18
CA TYR A 220 -13.56 16.54 -8.97
C TYR A 220 -14.97 16.58 -8.40
N LYS A 221 -15.78 15.58 -8.74
CA LYS A 221 -17.16 15.44 -8.23
C LYS A 221 -17.14 15.31 -6.70
N ASN A 222 -18.01 16.08 -6.03
CA ASN A 222 -18.23 16.02 -4.57
C ASN A 222 -16.95 16.23 -3.73
N SER A 223 -16.02 17.06 -4.21
CA SER A 223 -14.75 17.32 -3.53
C SER A 223 -14.25 18.74 -3.79
N ASP A 224 -13.73 19.39 -2.76
CA ASP A 224 -13.05 20.70 -2.88
C ASP A 224 -11.60 20.56 -3.36
N TYR A 225 -11.08 19.32 -3.44
CA TYR A 225 -9.76 19.07 -3.98
C TYR A 225 -9.74 19.33 -5.48
N SER A 226 -8.63 19.89 -5.96
CA SER A 226 -8.36 20.10 -7.38
C SER A 226 -6.91 19.75 -7.69
N SER A 227 -6.64 19.43 -8.96
CA SER A 227 -5.29 19.09 -9.41
C SER A 227 -4.98 19.69 -10.78
N VAL A 228 -3.70 19.96 -11.03
CA VAL A 228 -3.24 20.50 -12.31
C VAL A 228 -3.20 19.44 -13.41
N ILE A 229 -3.41 19.85 -14.66
CA ILE A 229 -3.34 19.01 -15.84
C ILE A 229 -2.58 19.73 -16.97
N ALA A 230 -1.79 18.98 -17.74
CA ALA A 230 -1.06 19.51 -18.88
C ALA A 230 -2.02 20.03 -19.96
N ARG A 231 -1.67 21.13 -20.64
CA ARG A 231 -2.56 21.83 -21.59
C ARG A 231 -3.07 20.92 -22.72
N ASP A 232 -2.22 20.10 -23.30
CA ASP A 232 -2.57 19.15 -24.36
C ASP A 232 -3.56 18.08 -23.84
N LYS A 233 -3.30 17.55 -22.65
CA LYS A 233 -4.15 16.58 -21.95
C LYS A 233 -5.51 17.16 -21.58
N ALA A 234 -5.53 18.41 -21.12
CA ALA A 234 -6.75 19.14 -20.76
C ALA A 234 -7.66 19.33 -21.98
N LYS A 235 -7.10 19.80 -23.11
CA LYS A 235 -7.85 19.95 -24.37
C LYS A 235 -8.46 18.63 -24.82
N TYR A 236 -7.66 17.55 -24.83
CA TYR A 236 -8.12 16.21 -25.18
C TYR A 236 -9.26 15.75 -24.27
N LEU A 237 -9.12 15.86 -22.95
CA LEU A 237 -10.16 15.40 -22.02
C LEU A 237 -11.44 16.24 -22.10
N LYS A 238 -11.33 17.56 -22.33
CA LYS A 238 -12.51 18.42 -22.52
C LYS A 238 -13.34 17.97 -23.72
N GLU A 239 -12.68 17.70 -24.85
CA GLU A 239 -13.33 17.16 -26.05
C GLU A 239 -13.91 15.76 -25.82
N PHE A 240 -13.11 14.85 -25.25
CA PHE A 240 -13.51 13.46 -24.99
C PHE A 240 -14.70 13.33 -24.03
N LEU A 241 -14.74 14.17 -22.99
CA LEU A 241 -15.79 14.15 -21.97
C LEU A 241 -16.98 15.08 -22.30
N GLY A 242 -16.91 15.85 -23.39
CA GLY A 242 -17.93 16.84 -23.73
C GLY A 242 -18.04 18.00 -22.72
N LEU A 243 -16.93 18.35 -22.06
CA LEU A 243 -16.85 19.43 -21.08
C LEU A 243 -16.59 20.77 -21.80
N GLN A 244 -17.37 21.80 -21.46
CA GLN A 244 -17.19 23.16 -21.98
C GLN A 244 -15.92 23.83 -21.45
#